data_AF-A0A848WA70-F1
#
_entry.id   AF-A0A848WA70-F1
#
_cell.length_a   1.000
_cell.length_b   1.000
_cell.length_c   1.000
_cell.angle_alpha   90.00
_cell.angle_beta   90.00
_cell.angle_gamma   90.00
#
_symmetry.space_group_name_H-M   'P 1'
#
loop_
_entity.id
_entity.type
_entity.pdbx_description
1 polymer ?
#
loop_
_entity_poly.entity_id
_entity_poly.type
_entity_poly.pdbx_seq_one_letter_code
_entity_poly.pdbx_strand_id
1 'polypeptide(L)' 'YVLILPWNLRNEITSDHGYIRDWGGRFVVAVPEIEIEP' A
#
# COMPACT_ATOMS: atom_id res chain seq x y z
N TYR A 1 2.32 -6.28 9.60
CA TYR A 1 2.31 -5.14 8.67
C TYR A 1 2.66 -5.65 7.28
N VAL A 2 2.06 -5.11 6.23
CA VAL A 2 2.31 -5.47 4.82
C VAL A 2 2.63 -4.19 4.05
N LEU A 3 3.81 -4.12 3.44
CA LEU A 3 4.26 -2.96 2.67
C LEU A 3 3.79 -3.07 1.23
N ILE A 4 3.10 -2.04 0.75
CA ILE A 4 2.73 -1.84 -0.65
C ILE A 4 3.74 -0.88 -1.26
N LEU A 5 4.62 -1.40 -2.11
CA LEU A 5 5.59 -0.62 -2.88
C LEU A 5 4.94 0.14 -4.06
N PRO A 6 4.08 -0.49 -4.89
CA PRO A 6 3.34 0.24 -5.92
C PRO A 6 2.14 0.95 -5.29
N TRP A 7 2.38 2.15 -4.77
CA TRP A 7 1.35 2.98 -4.13
C TRP A 7 0.16 3.29 -5.04
N ASN A 8 0.38 3.29 -6.36
CA ASN A 8 -0.65 3.44 -7.39
C ASN A 8 -1.67 2.29 -7.42
N LEU A 9 -1.32 1.10 -6.94
CA LEU A 9 -2.20 -0.09 -6.90
C LEU A 9 -2.79 -0.35 -5.50
N ARG A 10 -2.65 0.60 -4.57
CA ARG A 10 -3.05 0.38 -3.17
C ARG A 10 -4.50 -0.10 -3.03
N ASN A 11 -5.43 0.46 -3.81
CA ASN A 11 -6.85 0.19 -3.64
C ASN A 11 -7.17 -1.26 -4.06
N GLU A 12 -6.67 -1.69 -5.22
CA GLU A 12 -6.81 -3.05 -5.73
C GLU A 12 -6.18 -4.07 -4.78
N ILE A 13 -4.93 -3.86 -4.37
CA ILE A 13 -4.22 -4.76 -3.44
C ILE A 13 -4.98 -4.88 -2.11
N THR A 14 -5.45 -3.76 -1.52
CA THR A 14 -6.20 -3.82 -0.26
C THR A 14 -7.58 -4.44 -0.39
N SER A 15 -8.22 -4.34 -1.56
CA SER A 15 -9.49 -4.98 -1.87
C SER A 15 -9.32 -6.50 -1.99
N ASP A 16 -8.35 -6.94 -2.78
CA ASP A 16 -8.11 -8.35 -3.07
C ASP A 16 -7.55 -9.10 -1.86
N HIS A 17 -6.86 -8.40 -0.96
CA HIS A 17 -6.20 -8.98 0.21
C HIS A 17 -6.86 -8.57 1.54
N GLY A 18 -8.17 -8.36 1.54
CA GLY A 18 -8.94 -7.95 2.74
C GLY A 18 -8.73 -8.85 3.96
N TYR A 19 -8.46 -10.14 3.75
CA TYR A 19 -8.14 -11.13 4.78
C TYR A 19 -6.97 -10.71 5.68
N ILE A 20 -6.13 -9.78 5.23
CA ILE A 20 -5.02 -9.25 6.02
C ILE A 20 -5.49 -8.60 7.32
N ARG A 21 -6.70 -8.04 7.32
CA ARG A 21 -7.30 -7.43 8.50
C ARG A 21 -7.73 -8.48 9.53
N ASP A 22 -8.12 -9.66 9.08
CA ASP A 22 -8.68 -10.73 9.93
C ASP A 22 -7.64 -11.31 10.90
N TRP A 23 -6.37 -11.34 10.50
CA TRP A 23 -5.25 -11.72 11.38
C TRP A 23 -4.61 -10.53 12.11
N GLY A 24 -5.23 -9.35 12.09
CA GLY A 24 -4.73 -8.13 12.74
C GLY A 24 -3.63 -7.40 11.97
N GLY A 25 -3.44 -7.74 10.69
CA GLY A 25 -2.49 -7.07 9.81
C GLY A 25 -2.92 -5.66 9.43
N ARG A 26 -1.92 -4.84 9.07
CA ARG A 26 -2.10 -3.46 8.59
C ARG A 26 -1.30 -3.25 7.32
N PHE A 27 -1.94 -2.67 6.31
CA PHE A 27 -1.25 -2.22 5.10
C PHE A 27 -0.54 -0.90 5.36
N VAL A 28 0.65 -0.77 4.81
CA VAL A 28 1.47 0.44 4.83
C VAL A 28 1.89 0.73 3.40
N VAL A 29 1.86 2.00 3.01
CA VAL A 29 2.26 2.43 1.66
C VAL A 29 3.47 3.33 1.83
N ALA A 30 4.53 3.08 1.07
CA ALA A 30 5.61 4.05 0.90
C ALA A 30 5.21 4.99 -0.25
N VAL A 31 4.93 6.25 0.07
CA VAL A 31 4.65 7.27 -0.95
C VAL A 31 5.98 7.99 -1.24
N PRO A 32 6.45 8.04 -2.49
CA PRO A 32 7.60 8.86 -2.84
C PRO A 32 7.28 10.33 -2.61
N GLU A 33 8.26 11.12 -2.18
CA GLU A 33 8.15 12.57 -2.23
C GLU A 33 8.10 13.00 -3.70
N ILE A 34 7.33 14.05 -3.99
CA ILE A 34 7.31 14.62 -5.34
C ILE A 34 8.61 15.41 -5.52
N GLU A 35 9.52 14.89 -6.33
CA GLU A 35 10.65 15.64 -6.88
C GLU A 35 10.23 16.28 -8.21
N ILE A 36 10.54 17.56 -8.38
CA ILE A 36 10.43 18.25 -9.66
C ILE A 36 11.82 18.22 -10.28
N GLU A 37 11.99 17.39 -11.31
CA GLU A 37 13.19 17.38 -12.16
C GLU A 37 13.20 18.60 -13.09
N PRO A 38 14.37 19.22 -13.37
CA PRO A 38 14.50 20.37 -14.27
C PRO A 38 14.18 20.06 -15.74
#